data_AF-A0A9P9PGF0-F1
#
_entry.id   AF-A0A9P9PGF0-F1
#
_cell.length_a   1.000
_cell.length_b   1.000
_cell.length_c   1.000
_cell.angle_alpha   90.00
_cell.angle_beta   90.00
_cell.angle_gamma   90.00
#
_symmetry.space_group_name_H-M   'P 1'
#
loop_
_entity.id
_entity.type
_entity.pdbx_description
1 polymer ?
#
loop_
_entity_poly.entity_id
_entity_poly.type
_entity_poly.pdbx_seq_one_letter_code
_entity_poly.pdbx_strand_id
1 'polypeptide(L)'
;MDKKDICSLRRTCDLLFHNSERAFTQALIQGRVIYSRSASMAHFFAVLNAFPASNLGLRVKSLTLVADGLKEHEYGSEWAWEEMQHRLGLDMTADDQNIIARINNDHANEMHFSSTFLNSGHYRTMLGGILSMCPNLRVLNIRKLQPDEHVPGWTDISLFKQLSFYRPCINIKSIYYGDWQYDTVHLRVTHYTDEFGDSIIEDNAGPQASFDDDVKAAIASTGQVIEQKFLD
;
A
#
# COMPACT_ATOMS: atom_id res chain seq x y z
N MET A 1 39.33 -32.99 25.05
CA MET A 1 38.63 -31.69 25.09
C MET A 1 38.44 -31.33 26.54
N ASP A 2 39.05 -30.24 27.01
CA ASP A 2 38.92 -29.85 28.41
C ASP A 2 37.57 -29.14 28.66
N LYS A 3 37.24 -28.87 29.93
CA LYS A 3 36.00 -28.18 30.30
C LYS A 3 35.94 -26.73 29.78
N LYS A 4 37.06 -26.04 29.67
CA LYS A 4 37.16 -24.69 29.09
C LYS A 4 36.89 -24.71 27.59
N ASP A 5 37.38 -25.71 26.86
CA ASP A 5 37.14 -25.88 25.42
C ASP A 5 35.64 -26.05 25.13
N ILE A 6 34.95 -26.89 25.94
CA ILE A 6 33.49 -27.09 25.84
C ILE A 6 32.74 -25.79 26.15
N CYS A 7 33.13 -25.07 27.20
CA CYS A 7 32.49 -23.79 27.54
C CYS A 7 32.74 -22.70 26.49
N SER A 8 33.94 -22.67 25.88
CA SER A 8 34.28 -21.76 24.79
C SER A 8 33.43 -22.06 23.56
N LEU A 9 33.34 -23.33 23.15
CA LEU A 9 32.53 -23.77 22.02
C LEU A 9 31.05 -23.40 22.20
N ARG A 10 30.48 -23.65 23.39
CA ARG A 10 29.09 -23.26 23.71
C ARG A 10 28.87 -21.76 23.53
N ARG A 11 29.72 -20.92 24.11
CA ARG A 11 29.63 -19.46 23.95
C ARG A 11 29.73 -19.04 22.48
N THR A 12 30.62 -19.65 21.71
CA THR A 12 30.75 -19.34 20.28
C THR A 12 29.50 -19.74 19.50
N CYS A 13 28.94 -20.93 19.75
CA CYS A 13 27.69 -21.37 19.13
C CYS A 13 26.51 -20.45 19.50
N ASP A 14 26.39 -20.07 20.78
CA ASP A 14 25.33 -19.16 21.25
C ASP A 14 25.45 -17.77 20.58
N LEU A 15 26.68 -17.25 20.47
CA LEU A 15 26.95 -15.99 19.76
C LEU A 15 26.59 -16.08 18.27
N LEU A 16 26.97 -17.17 17.60
CA LEU A 16 26.64 -17.38 16.18
C LEU A 16 25.12 -17.47 15.98
N PHE A 17 24.42 -18.20 16.85
CA PHE A 17 22.97 -18.33 16.81
C PHE A 17 22.30 -16.96 16.98
N HIS A 18 22.65 -16.20 18.03
CA HIS A 18 22.07 -14.88 18.27
C HIS A 18 22.41 -13.86 17.18
N ASN A 19 23.61 -13.90 16.61
CA ASN A 19 23.96 -13.04 15.49
C ASN A 19 23.16 -13.38 14.24
N SER A 20 22.93 -14.67 13.97
CA SER A 20 22.13 -15.14 12.84
C SER A 20 20.66 -14.75 13.02
N GLU A 21 20.11 -14.95 14.22
CA GLU A 21 18.75 -14.53 14.58
C GLU A 21 18.59 -13.01 14.43
N ARG A 22 19.56 -12.23 14.93
CA ARG A 22 19.56 -10.76 14.79
C ARG A 22 19.62 -10.32 13.34
N ALA A 23 20.46 -10.93 12.52
CA ALA A 23 20.57 -10.61 11.10
C ALA A 23 19.28 -10.94 10.34
N PHE A 24 18.72 -12.12 10.58
CA PHE A 24 17.46 -12.56 9.99
C PHE A 24 16.30 -11.64 10.38
N THR A 25 16.15 -11.36 11.67
CA THR A 25 15.08 -10.49 12.18
C THR A 25 15.23 -9.04 11.70
N GLN A 26 16.46 -8.54 11.54
CA GLN A 26 16.72 -7.23 10.95
C GLN A 26 16.27 -7.19 9.48
N ALA A 27 16.55 -8.23 8.70
CA ALA A 27 16.11 -8.34 7.32
C ALA A 27 14.56 -8.39 7.19
N LEU A 28 13.86 -8.91 8.20
CA LEU A 28 12.40 -8.93 8.20
C LEU A 28 11.76 -7.55 8.35
N ILE A 29 12.42 -6.60 9.02
CA ILE A 29 11.83 -5.29 9.35
C ILE A 29 12.41 -4.13 8.54
N GLN A 30 13.62 -4.28 8.00
CA GLN A 30 14.31 -3.19 7.32
C GLN A 30 13.80 -3.00 5.88
N GLY A 31 13.56 -1.74 5.49
CA GLY A 31 13.17 -1.39 4.11
C GLY A 31 11.79 -1.91 3.69
N ARG A 32 10.93 -2.26 4.64
CA ARG A 32 9.59 -2.76 4.34
C ARG A 32 8.70 -1.64 3.78
N VAL A 33 8.10 -1.96 2.65
CA VAL A 33 7.04 -1.18 2.01
C VAL A 33 5.71 -1.73 2.49
N ILE A 34 4.86 -0.87 3.01
CA ILE A 34 3.50 -1.18 3.44
C ILE A 34 2.54 -0.51 2.47
N TYR A 35 1.71 -1.32 1.82
CA TYR A 35 0.66 -0.84 0.94
C TYR A 35 -0.60 -0.53 1.77
N SER A 36 -1.44 0.35 1.23
CA SER A 36 -2.76 0.76 1.75
C SER A 36 -3.82 -0.36 1.69
N ARG A 37 -3.42 -1.60 1.99
CA ARG A 37 -4.29 -2.78 2.03
C ARG A 37 -4.26 -3.44 3.38
N SER A 38 -5.43 -3.89 3.82
CA SER A 38 -5.59 -4.65 5.06
C SER A 38 -4.62 -5.82 5.14
N ALA A 39 -4.49 -6.62 4.08
CA ALA A 39 -3.57 -7.76 4.05
C ALA A 39 -2.09 -7.36 4.20
N SER A 40 -1.67 -6.27 3.53
CA SER A 40 -0.28 -5.76 3.64
C SER A 40 0.03 -5.30 5.06
N MET A 41 -0.90 -4.57 5.69
CA MET A 41 -0.74 -4.06 7.05
C MET A 41 -0.81 -5.17 8.08
N ALA A 42 -1.75 -6.11 7.93
CA ALA A 42 -1.89 -7.27 8.79
C ALA A 42 -0.63 -8.16 8.73
N HIS A 43 -0.05 -8.36 7.55
CA HIS A 43 1.18 -9.11 7.39
C HIS A 43 2.33 -8.45 8.16
N PHE A 44 2.52 -7.14 8.02
CA PHE A 44 3.58 -6.44 8.75
C PHE A 44 3.33 -6.45 10.26
N PHE A 45 2.09 -6.25 10.71
CA PHE A 45 1.71 -6.38 12.10
C PHE A 45 2.00 -7.78 12.65
N ALA A 46 1.73 -8.83 11.87
CA ALA A 46 2.07 -10.21 12.24
C ALA A 46 3.58 -10.42 12.35
N VAL A 47 4.37 -9.85 11.42
CA VAL A 47 5.85 -9.89 11.50
C VAL A 47 6.35 -9.26 12.80
N LEU A 48 5.81 -8.11 13.22
CA LEU A 48 6.19 -7.47 14.48
C LEU A 48 5.90 -8.34 15.71
N ASN A 49 4.87 -9.18 15.65
CA ASN A 49 4.44 -10.07 16.73
C ASN A 49 5.04 -11.49 16.66
N ALA A 50 5.59 -11.90 15.51
CA ALA A 50 6.05 -13.27 15.29
C ALA A 50 7.20 -13.69 16.23
N PHE A 51 7.98 -12.72 16.72
CA PHE A 51 9.14 -12.97 17.59
C PHE A 51 9.13 -12.05 18.83
N PRO A 52 8.27 -12.30 19.84
CA PRO A 52 8.12 -11.42 21.00
C PRO A 52 9.42 -11.18 21.75
N ALA A 53 10.26 -12.21 21.92
CA ALA A 53 11.56 -12.10 22.58
C ALA A 53 12.55 -11.18 21.86
N SER A 54 12.40 -11.02 20.54
CA SER A 54 13.28 -10.19 19.72
C SER A 54 12.91 -8.69 19.73
N ASN A 55 11.74 -8.33 20.26
CA ASN A 55 11.24 -6.94 20.35
C ASN A 55 11.40 -6.18 19.03
N LEU A 56 10.93 -6.78 17.93
CA LEU A 56 11.18 -6.29 16.57
C LEU A 56 10.74 -4.84 16.36
N GLY A 57 9.58 -4.47 16.90
CA GLY A 57 9.08 -3.10 16.83
C GLY A 57 10.03 -2.04 17.38
N LEU A 58 10.80 -2.35 18.44
CA LEU A 58 11.83 -1.43 18.98
C LEU A 58 12.99 -1.19 18.01
N ARG A 59 13.19 -2.07 17.03
CA ARG A 59 14.28 -1.98 16.07
C ARG A 59 13.87 -1.28 14.77
N VAL A 60 12.56 -1.06 14.57
CA VAL A 60 12.04 -0.32 13.41
C VAL A 60 12.32 1.17 13.61
N LYS A 61 13.15 1.74 12.74
CA LYS A 61 13.51 3.18 12.77
C LYS A 61 12.87 3.97 11.63
N SER A 62 12.55 3.29 10.54
CA SER A 62 11.89 3.86 9.37
C SER A 62 10.95 2.84 8.74
N LEU A 63 9.84 3.30 8.19
CA LEU A 63 8.93 2.52 7.35
C LEU A 63 8.63 3.28 6.07
N THR A 64 8.26 2.55 5.03
CA THR A 64 7.81 3.15 3.77
C THR A 64 6.34 2.80 3.55
N LEU A 65 5.50 3.82 3.36
CA LEU A 65 4.09 3.71 3.02
C LEU A 65 3.90 4.01 1.53
N VAL A 66 3.02 3.28 0.89
CA VAL A 66 2.54 3.59 -0.47
C VAL A 66 1.22 4.36 -0.34
N ALA A 67 1.23 5.58 -0.86
CA ALA A 67 0.08 6.49 -0.80
C ALA A 67 -0.99 6.19 -1.85
N ASP A 68 -0.66 5.43 -2.90
CA ASP A 68 -1.66 5.04 -3.88
C ASP A 68 -2.45 3.83 -3.40
N GLY A 69 -3.77 3.97 -3.44
CA GLY A 69 -4.74 2.90 -3.29
C GLY A 69 -5.30 2.49 -4.64
N LEU A 70 -6.25 1.56 -4.61
CA LEU A 70 -7.12 1.35 -5.75
C LEU A 70 -8.08 2.52 -5.85
N LYS A 71 -8.26 3.02 -7.07
CA LYS A 71 -9.06 4.19 -7.37
C LYS A 71 -10.33 3.74 -8.07
N GLU A 72 -11.48 4.24 -7.63
CA GLU A 72 -12.74 4.04 -8.36
C GLU A 72 -12.66 4.76 -9.71
N HIS A 73 -13.16 4.12 -10.76
CA HIS A 73 -13.16 4.76 -12.08
C HIS A 73 -14.11 5.96 -12.05
N GLU A 74 -13.56 7.19 -12.07
CA GLU A 74 -14.33 8.44 -12.05
C GLU A 74 -15.35 8.51 -13.21
N TYR A 75 -15.04 7.88 -14.34
CA TYR A 75 -15.77 8.01 -15.61
C TYR A 75 -16.33 6.68 -16.12
N GLY A 76 -16.45 5.68 -15.24
CA GLY A 76 -16.68 4.30 -15.64
C GLY A 76 -15.43 3.65 -16.25
N SER A 77 -15.38 2.32 -16.25
CA SER A 77 -14.16 1.59 -16.59
C SER A 77 -13.78 1.66 -18.08
N GLU A 78 -14.70 2.02 -18.96
CA GLU A 78 -14.48 2.06 -20.42
C GLU A 78 -13.74 3.32 -20.86
N TRP A 79 -14.09 4.48 -20.30
CA TRP A 79 -13.54 5.78 -20.71
C TRP A 79 -12.03 5.92 -20.49
N ALA A 80 -11.50 5.38 -19.38
CA ALA A 80 -10.07 5.45 -19.09
C ALA A 80 -9.21 4.65 -20.10
N TRP A 81 -9.78 3.58 -20.66
CA TRP A 81 -9.14 2.81 -21.73
C TRP A 81 -9.30 3.49 -23.09
N GLU A 82 -10.43 4.13 -23.36
CA GLU A 82 -10.65 4.95 -24.56
C GLU A 82 -9.70 6.15 -24.60
N GLU A 83 -9.53 6.87 -23.50
CA GLU A 83 -8.58 7.99 -23.40
C GLU A 83 -7.15 7.50 -23.70
N MET A 84 -6.75 6.37 -23.11
CA MET A 84 -5.46 5.75 -23.40
C MET A 84 -5.34 5.37 -24.88
N GLN A 85 -6.39 4.80 -25.48
CA GLN A 85 -6.42 4.43 -26.88
C GLN A 85 -6.21 5.65 -27.78
N HIS A 86 -6.96 6.73 -27.56
CA HIS A 86 -6.87 7.97 -28.31
C HIS A 86 -5.50 8.64 -28.15
N ARG A 87 -5.00 8.75 -26.91
CA ARG A 87 -3.73 9.41 -26.61
C ARG A 87 -2.53 8.69 -27.20
N LEU A 88 -2.55 7.35 -27.19
CA LEU A 88 -1.44 6.53 -27.65
C LEU A 88 -1.61 6.01 -29.09
N GLY A 89 -2.74 6.32 -29.75
CA GLY A 89 -3.06 5.86 -31.10
C GLY A 89 -3.10 4.33 -31.20
N LEU A 90 -3.74 3.67 -30.23
CA LEU A 90 -3.78 2.21 -30.15
C LEU A 90 -4.96 1.65 -30.94
N ASP A 91 -4.72 0.54 -31.64
CA ASP A 91 -5.77 -0.26 -32.25
C ASP A 91 -6.07 -1.46 -31.34
N MET A 92 -7.15 -1.37 -30.56
CA MET A 92 -7.56 -2.46 -29.68
C MET A 92 -8.23 -3.59 -30.47
N THR A 93 -7.79 -4.82 -30.24
CA THR A 93 -8.40 -6.02 -30.80
C THR A 93 -9.60 -6.49 -29.96
N ALA A 94 -10.42 -7.39 -30.50
CA ALA A 94 -11.49 -8.02 -29.73
C ALA A 94 -10.96 -8.81 -28.52
N ASP A 95 -9.78 -9.41 -28.63
CA ASP A 95 -9.13 -10.11 -27.52
C ASP A 95 -8.67 -9.14 -26.43
N ASP A 96 -8.16 -7.95 -26.81
CA ASP A 96 -7.82 -6.89 -25.85
C ASP A 96 -9.03 -6.44 -25.05
N GLN A 97 -10.17 -6.25 -25.72
CA GLN A 97 -11.43 -5.88 -25.06
C GLN A 97 -11.88 -6.94 -24.04
N ASN A 98 -11.73 -8.22 -24.37
CA ASN A 98 -12.05 -9.31 -23.44
C ASN A 98 -11.11 -9.31 -22.21
N ILE A 99 -9.81 -9.06 -22.42
CA ILE A 99 -8.83 -8.94 -21.34
C ILE A 99 -9.17 -7.74 -20.44
N ILE A 100 -9.42 -6.58 -21.05
CA ILE A 100 -9.79 -5.35 -20.33
C ILE A 100 -11.06 -5.55 -19.51
N ALA A 101 -12.12 -6.12 -20.12
CA ALA A 101 -13.38 -6.37 -19.43
C ALA A 101 -13.19 -7.27 -18.21
N ARG A 102 -12.35 -8.30 -18.32
CA ARG A 102 -12.01 -9.17 -17.19
C ARG A 102 -11.27 -8.41 -16.09
N ILE A 103 -10.25 -7.62 -16.45
CA ILE A 103 -9.48 -6.83 -15.47
C ILE A 103 -10.38 -5.82 -14.76
N ASN A 104 -11.28 -5.16 -15.49
CA ASN A 104 -12.23 -4.20 -14.93
C ASN A 104 -13.21 -4.86 -13.96
N ASN A 105 -13.65 -6.09 -14.24
CA ASN A 105 -14.48 -6.87 -13.32
C ASN A 105 -13.70 -7.22 -12.03
N ASP A 106 -12.48 -7.75 -12.16
CA ASP A 106 -11.61 -8.06 -11.03
C ASP A 106 -11.32 -6.80 -10.19
N HIS A 107 -11.08 -5.67 -10.85
CA HIS A 107 -10.90 -4.37 -10.21
C HIS A 107 -12.12 -3.93 -9.42
N ALA A 108 -13.31 -3.97 -10.03
CA ALA A 108 -14.56 -3.55 -9.38
C ALA A 108 -14.86 -4.41 -8.14
N ASN A 109 -14.63 -5.73 -8.23
CA ASN A 109 -14.78 -6.63 -7.10
C ASN A 109 -13.82 -6.27 -5.97
N GLU A 110 -12.55 -6.01 -6.27
CA GLU A 110 -11.59 -5.62 -5.23
C GLU A 110 -11.90 -4.24 -4.65
N MET A 111 -12.27 -3.26 -5.48
CA MET A 111 -12.61 -1.91 -5.05
C MET A 111 -13.68 -1.92 -3.96
N HIS A 112 -14.66 -2.82 -4.05
CA HIS A 112 -15.67 -2.98 -3.00
C HIS A 112 -15.06 -3.33 -1.63
N PHE A 113 -14.09 -4.24 -1.58
CA PHE A 113 -13.41 -4.64 -0.35
C PHE A 113 -12.41 -3.59 0.14
N SER A 114 -11.64 -3.02 -0.79
CA SER A 114 -10.59 -2.04 -0.47
C SER A 114 -11.17 -0.68 -0.05
N SER A 115 -12.23 -0.20 -0.71
CA SER A 115 -12.91 1.06 -0.34
C SER A 115 -13.47 1.01 1.08
N THR A 116 -14.05 -0.11 1.50
CA THR A 116 -14.53 -0.28 2.87
C THR A 116 -13.39 -0.12 3.88
N PHE A 117 -12.21 -0.69 3.60
CA PHE A 117 -11.06 -0.62 4.49
C PHE A 117 -10.50 0.82 4.64
N LEU A 118 -10.43 1.55 3.53
CA LEU A 118 -9.95 2.93 3.50
C LEU A 118 -10.99 3.86 4.13
N ASN A 119 -12.22 3.84 3.61
CA ASN A 119 -13.22 4.85 3.93
C ASN A 119 -13.80 4.71 5.35
N SER A 120 -13.82 3.51 5.93
CA SER A 120 -14.31 3.35 7.31
C SER A 120 -13.30 3.75 8.37
N GLY A 121 -12.09 4.17 7.98
CA GLY A 121 -11.00 4.47 8.91
C GLY A 121 -10.33 3.24 9.53
N HIS A 122 -10.52 2.04 8.96
CA HIS A 122 -9.75 0.87 9.38
C HIS A 122 -8.26 1.04 9.05
N TYR A 123 -7.94 1.68 7.92
CA TYR A 123 -6.57 2.02 7.54
C TYR A 123 -5.85 2.82 8.64
N ARG A 124 -6.37 4.00 9.03
CA ARG A 124 -5.78 4.80 10.13
C ARG A 124 -5.65 4.03 11.44
N THR A 125 -6.63 3.18 11.76
CA THR A 125 -6.65 2.41 13.01
C THR A 125 -5.54 1.35 13.01
N MET A 126 -5.42 0.58 11.92
CA MET A 126 -4.35 -0.40 11.76
C MET A 126 -2.97 0.26 11.72
N LEU A 127 -2.86 1.42 11.05
CA LEU A 127 -1.61 2.16 10.99
C LEU A 127 -1.21 2.63 12.39
N GLY A 128 -2.13 3.25 13.14
CA GLY A 128 -1.91 3.64 14.53
C GLY A 128 -1.45 2.47 15.41
N GLY A 129 -2.02 1.28 15.22
CA GLY A 129 -1.59 0.05 15.88
C GLY A 129 -0.16 -0.35 15.54
N ILE A 130 0.20 -0.36 14.25
CA ILE A 130 1.57 -0.65 13.79
C ILE A 130 2.57 0.38 14.34
N LEU A 131 2.23 1.66 14.29
CA LEU A 131 3.08 2.75 14.78
C LEU A 131 3.27 2.66 16.30
N SER A 132 2.23 2.30 17.06
CA SER A 132 2.31 2.09 18.50
C SER A 132 3.24 0.93 18.88
N MET A 133 3.33 -0.09 18.03
CA MET A 133 4.30 -1.17 18.20
C MET A 133 5.74 -0.78 17.85
N CYS A 134 5.95 0.35 17.17
CA CYS A 134 7.25 0.82 16.70
C CYS A 134 7.67 2.13 17.40
N PRO A 135 7.90 2.16 18.73
CA PRO A 135 8.11 3.42 19.47
C PRO A 135 9.43 4.15 19.14
N ASN A 136 10.36 3.46 18.48
CA ASN A 136 11.62 4.02 17.99
C ASN A 136 11.56 4.45 16.51
N LEU A 137 10.37 4.38 15.90
CA LEU A 137 10.17 4.91 14.57
C LEU A 137 10.41 6.42 14.60
N ARG A 138 11.16 6.92 13.64
CA ARG A 138 11.48 8.35 13.50
C ARG A 138 11.03 8.91 12.16
N VAL A 139 11.00 8.06 11.12
CA VAL A 139 10.72 8.49 9.76
C VAL A 139 9.67 7.58 9.13
N LEU A 140 8.62 8.19 8.59
CA LEU A 140 7.72 7.57 7.62
C LEU A 140 8.05 8.12 6.24
N ASN A 141 8.60 7.26 5.39
CA ASN A 141 8.74 7.58 3.98
C ASN A 141 7.40 7.30 3.30
N ILE A 142 6.89 8.25 2.54
CA ILE A 142 5.64 8.16 1.81
C ILE A 142 5.99 8.28 0.34
N ARG A 143 5.52 7.35 -0.48
CA ARG A 143 5.75 7.41 -1.92
C ARG A 143 4.53 6.95 -2.70
N LYS A 144 4.49 7.33 -3.98
CA LYS A 144 3.54 6.78 -4.95
C LYS A 144 4.05 5.43 -5.48
N LEU A 145 3.21 4.70 -6.21
CA LEU A 145 3.57 3.42 -6.84
C LEU A 145 4.64 3.63 -7.92
N GLN A 146 5.81 3.02 -7.74
CA GLN A 146 6.96 3.07 -8.68
C GLN A 146 6.60 2.48 -10.04
N PRO A 147 7.13 2.93 -11.19
CA PRO A 147 6.80 2.34 -12.50
C PRO A 147 6.79 0.80 -12.49
N ASP A 148 5.78 0.19 -13.10
CA ASP A 148 5.53 -1.27 -13.12
C ASP A 148 5.25 -1.96 -11.76
N GLU A 149 5.21 -1.22 -10.64
CA GLU A 149 4.72 -1.71 -9.35
C GLU A 149 3.19 -1.74 -9.29
N HIS A 150 2.64 -2.82 -8.76
CA HIS A 150 1.20 -2.99 -8.54
C HIS A 150 0.92 -3.26 -7.06
N VAL A 151 -0.24 -2.80 -6.59
CA VAL A 151 -0.70 -3.17 -5.25
C VAL A 151 -0.86 -4.69 -5.18
N PRO A 152 -0.28 -5.38 -4.18
CA PRO A 152 -0.36 -6.83 -4.10
C PRO A 152 -1.80 -7.35 -3.99
N GLY A 153 -2.11 -8.39 -4.78
CA GLY A 153 -3.22 -9.30 -4.52
C GLY A 153 -4.61 -8.92 -5.02
N TRP A 154 -4.77 -7.98 -5.96
CA TRP A 154 -6.10 -7.62 -6.49
C TRP A 154 -6.35 -7.97 -7.96
N THR A 155 -5.30 -8.16 -8.76
CA THR A 155 -5.45 -8.63 -10.15
C THR A 155 -4.25 -9.47 -10.55
N ASP A 156 -4.46 -10.38 -11.49
CA ASP A 156 -3.36 -11.09 -12.12
C ASP A 156 -2.66 -10.14 -13.11
N ILE A 157 -1.57 -9.53 -12.63
CA ILE A 157 -0.74 -8.60 -13.39
C ILE A 157 -0.25 -9.21 -14.72
N SER A 158 -0.20 -10.55 -14.82
CA SER A 158 0.16 -11.22 -16.08
C SER A 158 -0.85 -11.00 -17.20
N LEU A 159 -2.11 -10.65 -16.88
CA LEU A 159 -3.15 -10.34 -17.87
C LEU A 159 -2.83 -9.05 -18.64
N PHE A 160 -2.28 -8.02 -17.98
CA PHE A 160 -1.87 -6.78 -18.67
C PHE A 160 -0.84 -7.04 -19.76
N LYS A 161 0.03 -8.04 -19.56
CA LYS A 161 1.08 -8.42 -20.52
C LYS A 161 0.55 -9.14 -21.74
N GLN A 162 -0.73 -9.53 -21.74
CA GLN A 162 -1.39 -10.22 -22.85
C GLN A 162 -2.06 -9.25 -23.83
N LEU A 163 -2.18 -7.96 -23.46
CA LEU A 163 -2.68 -6.93 -24.36
C LEU A 163 -1.75 -6.81 -25.58
N SER A 164 -2.32 -6.78 -26.78
CA SER A 164 -1.62 -6.72 -28.06
C SER A 164 -0.69 -5.50 -28.18
N PHE A 165 -1.06 -4.41 -27.51
CA PHE A 165 -0.33 -3.15 -27.44
C PHE A 165 0.54 -3.01 -26.19
N TYR A 166 0.66 -4.05 -25.35
CA TYR A 166 1.50 -3.99 -24.16
C TYR A 166 2.95 -3.65 -24.52
N ARG A 167 3.51 -2.69 -23.78
CA ARG A 167 4.93 -2.30 -23.82
C ARG A 167 5.41 -2.17 -22.37
N PRO A 168 6.66 -2.55 -22.06
CA PRO A 168 7.28 -2.14 -20.80
C PRO A 168 7.10 -0.63 -20.61
N CYS A 169 6.72 -0.21 -19.39
CA CYS A 169 6.47 1.18 -19.02
C CYS A 169 5.19 1.84 -19.58
N ILE A 170 4.24 1.10 -20.18
CA ILE A 170 2.91 1.67 -20.44
C ILE A 170 2.23 2.02 -19.12
N ASN A 171 1.90 3.31 -18.93
CA ASN A 171 1.30 3.76 -17.68
C ASN A 171 -0.20 3.47 -17.64
N ILE A 172 -0.54 2.23 -17.31
CA ILE A 172 -1.91 1.79 -16.99
C ILE A 172 -2.31 2.13 -15.56
N LYS A 173 -1.42 2.76 -14.78
CA LYS A 173 -1.69 2.97 -13.36
C LYS A 173 -2.72 4.04 -13.13
N SER A 174 -2.70 5.10 -13.94
CA SER A 174 -3.71 6.17 -13.87
C SER A 174 -5.14 5.65 -14.06
N ILE A 175 -5.30 4.46 -14.64
CA ILE A 175 -6.60 3.81 -14.83
C ILE A 175 -7.13 3.19 -13.52
N TYR A 176 -6.25 2.61 -12.69
CA TYR A 176 -6.62 1.74 -11.57
C TYR A 176 -6.15 2.21 -10.19
N TYR A 177 -5.18 3.12 -10.15
CA TYR A 177 -4.54 3.56 -8.92
C TYR A 177 -4.54 5.07 -8.84
N GLY A 178 -4.59 5.56 -7.62
CA GLY A 178 -4.46 6.97 -7.32
C GLY A 178 -4.51 7.22 -5.83
N ASP A 179 -4.45 8.49 -5.47
CA ASP A 179 -4.83 8.90 -4.13
C ASP A 179 -6.29 8.56 -3.87
N TRP A 180 -6.62 8.26 -2.62
CA TRP A 180 -8.01 8.11 -2.21
C TRP A 180 -8.44 9.33 -1.41
N GLN A 181 -9.68 9.72 -1.63
CA GLN A 181 -10.34 10.78 -0.90
C GLN A 181 -11.78 10.37 -0.65
N TYR A 182 -12.26 10.52 0.58
CA TYR A 182 -13.62 10.12 0.93
C TYR A 182 -14.24 11.07 1.94
N ASP A 183 -15.55 11.13 1.89
CA ASP A 183 -16.40 11.83 2.82
C ASP A 183 -16.41 11.15 4.19
N THR A 184 -16.04 11.89 5.23
CA THR A 184 -15.99 11.33 6.60
C THR A 184 -17.36 10.99 7.20
N VAL A 185 -18.46 11.51 6.63
CA VAL A 185 -19.84 11.23 7.07
C VAL A 185 -20.39 10.01 6.32
N HIS A 186 -20.28 10.01 4.99
CA HIS A 186 -20.90 9.01 4.12
C HIS A 186 -19.97 7.85 3.74
N LEU A 187 -18.67 7.95 4.08
CA LEU A 187 -17.63 6.95 3.82
C LEU A 187 -17.52 6.58 2.33
N ARG A 188 -17.68 7.57 1.45
CA ARG A 188 -17.59 7.45 -0.01
C ARG A 188 -17.07 8.73 -0.63
N VAL A 189 -16.66 8.70 -1.89
CA VAL A 189 -16.29 9.92 -2.62
C VAL A 189 -17.55 10.75 -2.87
N THR A 190 -17.54 12.02 -2.46
CA THR A 190 -18.66 12.98 -2.68
C THR A 190 -18.20 14.28 -3.34
N HIS A 191 -16.88 14.44 -3.52
CA HIS A 191 -16.25 15.51 -4.28
C HIS A 191 -15.33 14.88 -5.32
N TYR A 192 -15.60 15.14 -6.60
CA TYR A 192 -14.79 14.64 -7.71
C TYR A 192 -14.77 15.66 -8.86
N THR A 193 -13.83 15.50 -9.79
CA THR A 193 -13.77 16.31 -11.03
C THR A 193 -14.34 15.49 -12.16
N ASP A 194 -15.31 16.03 -12.90
CA ASP A 194 -15.90 15.36 -14.05
C ASP A 194 -14.96 15.32 -15.26
N GLU A 195 -15.41 14.69 -16.36
CA GLU A 195 -14.63 14.50 -17.58
C GLU A 195 -14.30 15.80 -18.33
N PHE A 196 -14.94 16.92 -17.97
CA PHE A 196 -14.73 18.24 -18.54
C PHE A 196 -13.84 19.14 -17.66
N GLY A 197 -13.42 18.63 -16.50
CA GLY A 197 -12.63 19.40 -15.53
C GLY A 197 -13.49 20.19 -14.54
N ASP A 198 -14.81 19.99 -14.53
CA ASP A 198 -15.71 20.67 -13.61
C ASP A 198 -15.74 19.93 -12.27
N SER A 199 -15.63 20.71 -11.18
CA SER A 199 -15.70 20.18 -9.82
C SER A 199 -17.15 19.89 -9.43
N ILE A 200 -17.48 18.63 -9.22
CA ILE A 200 -18.80 18.18 -8.75
C ILE A 200 -18.74 17.90 -7.24
N ILE A 201 -19.66 18.50 -6.50
CA ILE A 201 -19.82 18.29 -5.06
C ILE A 201 -21.27 17.85 -4.82
N GLU A 202 -21.45 16.68 -4.21
CA GLU A 202 -22.78 16.18 -3.86
C GLU A 202 -23.41 16.98 -2.71
N ASP A 203 -24.74 17.13 -2.74
CA ASP A 203 -25.48 17.80 -1.68
C ASP A 203 -25.28 17.09 -0.33
N ASN A 204 -24.96 17.86 0.71
CA ASN A 204 -24.62 17.36 2.05
C ASN A 204 -23.33 16.52 2.12
N ALA A 205 -22.37 16.77 1.23
CA ALA A 205 -21.01 16.31 1.41
C ALA A 205 -20.44 16.81 2.75
N GLY A 206 -19.94 15.88 3.56
CA GLY A 206 -19.14 16.13 4.74
C GLY A 206 -17.67 16.44 4.40
N PRO A 207 -16.83 16.65 5.43
CA PRO A 207 -15.41 16.90 5.26
C PRO A 207 -14.74 15.74 4.53
N GLN A 208 -13.94 16.05 3.52
CA GLN A 208 -13.14 15.07 2.80
C GLN A 208 -11.89 14.71 3.62
N ALA A 209 -11.61 13.41 3.74
CA ALA A 209 -10.37 12.87 4.27
C ALA A 209 -9.56 12.22 3.15
N SER A 210 -8.25 12.39 3.20
CA SER A 210 -7.28 11.81 2.27
C SER A 210 -6.36 10.80 2.98
N PHE A 211 -5.48 10.14 2.21
CA PHE A 211 -4.38 9.36 2.78
C PHE A 211 -3.57 10.15 3.82
N ASP A 212 -3.21 11.40 3.51
CA ASP A 212 -2.38 12.23 4.37
C ASP A 212 -3.08 12.54 5.71
N ASP A 213 -4.38 12.81 5.66
CA ASP A 213 -5.19 13.02 6.87
C ASP A 213 -5.21 11.77 7.76
N ASP A 214 -5.38 10.59 7.15
CA ASP A 214 -5.36 9.32 7.87
C ASP A 214 -3.98 8.98 8.46
N VAL A 215 -2.89 9.30 7.76
CA VAL A 215 -1.52 9.15 8.28
C VAL A 215 -1.31 10.10 9.47
N LYS A 216 -1.69 11.37 9.35
CA LYS A 216 -1.60 12.35 10.43
C LYS A 216 -2.41 11.92 11.64
N ALA A 217 -3.64 11.45 11.44
CA ALA A 217 -4.49 10.94 12.52
C ALA A 217 -3.87 9.71 13.19
N ALA A 218 -3.32 8.77 12.42
CA ALA A 218 -2.63 7.59 12.94
C ALA A 218 -1.40 7.98 13.79
N ILE A 219 -0.57 8.91 13.31
CA ILE A 219 0.59 9.40 14.08
C ILE A 219 0.11 10.08 15.38
N ALA A 220 -0.87 10.98 15.28
CA ALA A 220 -1.40 11.70 16.43
C ALA A 220 -1.94 10.75 17.52
N SER A 221 -2.58 9.64 17.13
CA SER A 221 -3.08 8.62 18.05
C SER A 221 -1.99 7.93 18.89
N THR A 222 -0.74 7.95 18.43
CA THR A 222 0.38 7.28 19.09
C THR A 222 1.09 8.18 20.11
N GLY A 223 0.88 9.50 20.06
CA GLY A 223 1.63 10.49 20.82
C GLY A 223 3.12 10.60 20.42
N GLN A 224 3.55 9.92 19.37
CA GLN A 224 4.93 9.94 18.88
C GLN A 224 5.16 11.13 17.93
N VAL A 225 6.38 11.66 17.94
CA VAL A 225 6.84 12.62 16.92
C VAL A 225 7.56 11.83 15.83
N ILE A 226 6.92 11.74 14.66
CA ILE A 226 7.42 10.98 13.51
C ILE A 226 7.51 11.94 12.32
N GLU A 227 8.70 12.05 11.74
CA GLU A 227 8.96 12.82 10.53
C GLU A 227 8.31 12.12 9.33
N GLN A 228 7.56 12.87 8.53
CA GLN A 228 6.96 12.39 7.29
C GLN A 228 7.79 12.90 6.11
N LYS A 229 8.28 11.99 5.26
CA LYS A 229 9.07 12.30 4.07
C LYS A 229 8.33 11.83 2.82
N PHE A 230 7.81 12.78 2.06
CA PHE A 230 7.24 12.50 0.75
C PHE A 230 8.39 12.32 -0.24
N LEU A 231 8.41 11.17 -0.91
CA LEU A 231 9.37 10.80 -1.93
C LEU A 231 8.67 10.92 -3.29
N ASP A 232 9.39 11.52 -4.23
CA ASP A 232 8.99 11.62 -5.64
C ASP A 232 9.09 10.27 -6.37
#